data_AF-A0A8T3SWZ9-F1
#
_entry.id   AF-A0A8T3SWZ9-F1
#
_cell.length_a   1.000
_cell.length_b   1.000
_cell.length_c   1.000
_cell.angle_alpha   90.00
_cell.angle_beta   90.00
_cell.angle_gamma   90.00
#
_symmetry.space_group_name_H-M   'P 1'
#
loop_
_entity.id
_entity.type
_entity.pdbx_description
1 polymer ?
#
loop_
_entity_poly.entity_id
_entity_poly.type
_entity_poly.pdbx_seq_one_letter_code
_entity_poly.pdbx_strand_id
1 'polypeptide(L)'
;PKPLLHACACCASRAAQCVYVGDDPRDIQAGQAAGMTTLVALYGYISEGQNPHTWGADGVLHDIGQLPAWLRRRNGTGRPQ
;
A
#
# COMPACT_ATOMS: atom_id res chain seq x y z
N PRO A 1 -0.20 4.73 -12.03
CA PRO A 1 0.25 3.32 -12.16
C PRO A 1 1.60 3.08 -12.89
N LYS A 2 1.96 3.80 -13.97
CA LYS A 2 3.16 3.48 -14.78
C LYS A 2 4.47 3.35 -13.98
N PRO A 3 4.83 4.25 -13.04
CA PRO A 3 6.05 4.11 -12.25
C PRO A 3 6.07 2.85 -11.38
N LEU A 4 4.92 2.46 -10.84
CA LEU A 4 4.79 1.27 -9.98
C LEU A 4 4.93 -0.03 -10.77
N LEU A 5 4.34 -0.09 -11.97
CA LEU A 5 4.50 -1.23 -12.87
C LEU A 5 5.94 -1.37 -13.36
N HIS A 6 6.62 -0.24 -13.58
CA HIS A 6 8.05 -0.26 -13.89
C HIS A 6 8.88 -0.79 -12.71
N ALA A 7 8.61 -0.34 -11.48
CA ALA A 7 9.27 -0.86 -10.28
C ALA A 7 9.06 -2.38 -10.12
N CYS A 8 7.84 -2.88 -10.34
CA CYS A 8 7.56 -4.31 -10.38
C CYS A 8 8.44 -5.06 -11.38
N ALA A 9 8.59 -4.54 -12.60
CA ALA A 9 9.42 -5.14 -13.63
C ALA A 9 10.90 -5.18 -13.22
N CYS A 10 11.43 -4.08 -12.68
CA CYS A 10 12.80 -3.99 -12.17
C CYS A 10 13.06 -5.00 -11.03
N CYS A 11 12.06 -5.27 -10.20
CA CYS A 11 12.15 -6.21 -9.08
C CYS A 11 11.68 -7.63 -9.42
N ALA A 12 11.44 -7.95 -10.71
CA ALA A 12 10.90 -9.24 -11.16
C ALA A 12 9.68 -9.73 -10.34
N SER A 13 8.80 -8.80 -9.96
CA SER A 13 7.66 -9.04 -9.05
C SER A 13 6.34 -8.72 -9.75
N ARG A 14 5.27 -9.44 -9.42
CA ARG A 14 3.91 -9.06 -9.87
C ARG A 14 3.33 -7.99 -8.97
N ALA A 15 2.61 -7.02 -9.54
CA ALA A 15 1.94 -5.97 -8.76
C ALA A 15 1.02 -6.52 -7.65
N ALA A 16 0.30 -7.62 -7.93
CA ALA A 16 -0.55 -8.30 -6.93
C ALA A 16 0.22 -8.87 -5.72
N GLN A 17 1.54 -9.07 -5.84
CA GLN A 17 2.44 -9.50 -4.77
C GLN A 17 3.12 -8.32 -4.06
N CYS A 18 2.94 -7.10 -4.57
CA CYS A 18 3.53 -5.90 -4.00
C CYS A 18 2.55 -5.19 -3.07
N VAL A 19 3.11 -4.43 -2.12
CA VAL A 19 2.39 -3.46 -1.31
C VAL A 19 2.94 -2.09 -1.66
N TYR A 20 2.05 -1.14 -1.96
CA TYR A 20 2.40 0.26 -2.13
C TYR A 20 2.01 1.04 -0.88
N VAL A 21 2.97 1.76 -0.31
CA VAL A 21 2.80 2.55 0.92
C VAL A 21 3.04 4.01 0.56
N GLY A 22 2.07 4.87 0.82
CA GLY A 22 2.14 6.30 0.51
C GLY A 22 1.25 7.14 1.41
N ASP A 23 1.43 8.45 1.38
CA ASP A 23 0.81 9.42 2.27
C ASP A 23 -0.10 10.41 1.53
N ASP A 24 -0.26 10.26 0.23
CA ASP A 24 -1.15 11.08 -0.60
C ASP A 24 -2.30 10.24 -1.21
N PRO A 25 -3.50 10.80 -1.42
CA PRO A 25 -4.58 10.09 -2.12
C PRO A 25 -4.18 9.58 -3.51
N ARG A 26 -3.26 10.28 -4.19
CA ARG A 26 -2.71 9.86 -5.50
C ARG A 26 -1.87 8.60 -5.38
N ASP A 27 -1.24 8.36 -4.24
CA ASP A 27 -0.50 7.11 -4.02
C ASP A 27 -1.44 5.92 -3.99
N ILE A 28 -2.53 6.04 -3.25
CA ILE A 28 -3.55 5.00 -3.13
C ILE A 28 -4.17 4.73 -4.50
N GLN A 29 -4.56 5.79 -5.23
CA GLN A 29 -5.08 5.67 -6.59
C GLN A 29 -4.07 5.01 -7.54
N ALA A 30 -2.79 5.38 -7.47
CA ALA A 30 -1.76 4.82 -8.33
C ALA A 30 -1.51 3.33 -8.05
N GLY A 31 -1.49 2.93 -6.77
CA GLY A 31 -1.32 1.55 -6.33
C GLY A 31 -2.50 0.67 -6.72
N GLN A 32 -3.72 1.14 -6.48
CA GLN A 32 -4.94 0.45 -6.90
C GLN A 32 -4.99 0.27 -8.44
N ALA A 33 -4.69 1.33 -9.20
CA ALA A 33 -4.63 1.26 -10.66
C ALA A 33 -3.50 0.34 -11.19
N ALA A 34 -2.48 0.05 -10.37
CA ALA A 34 -1.43 -0.92 -10.69
C ALA A 34 -1.82 -2.36 -10.28
N GLY A 35 -2.90 -2.55 -9.53
CA GLY A 35 -3.29 -3.85 -8.97
C GLY A 35 -2.46 -4.26 -7.75
N MET A 36 -1.92 -3.28 -7.01
CA MET A 36 -1.19 -3.50 -5.76
C MET A 36 -2.12 -3.38 -4.56
N THR A 37 -1.75 -4.03 -3.45
CA THR A 37 -2.32 -3.70 -2.15
C THR A 37 -1.77 -2.36 -1.68
N THR A 38 -2.61 -1.51 -1.09
CA THR A 38 -2.28 -0.12 -0.76
C THR A 38 -2.38 0.15 0.73
N LEU A 39 -1.42 0.87 1.29
CA LEU A 39 -1.41 1.31 2.68
C LEU A 39 -1.15 2.80 2.79
N VAL A 40 -1.90 3.47 3.65
CA VAL A 40 -1.63 4.87 4.00
C VAL A 40 -0.56 4.93 5.08
N ALA A 41 0.49 5.73 4.87
CA ALA A 41 1.42 6.13 5.90
C ALA A 41 0.88 7.37 6.65
N LEU A 42 0.24 7.18 7.80
CA LEU A 42 -0.27 8.27 8.64
C LEU A 42 0.83 9.10 9.31
N TYR A 43 2.07 8.61 9.27
CA TYR A 43 3.28 9.31 9.69
C TYR A 43 3.94 10.12 8.56
N GLY A 44 3.33 10.17 7.37
CA GLY A 44 3.79 10.98 6.24
C GLY A 44 3.27 12.43 6.25
N TYR A 45 3.49 13.14 5.16
CA TYR A 45 3.10 14.53 4.93
C TYR A 45 1.67 14.63 4.39
N ILE A 46 0.71 14.36 5.27
CA ILE A 46 -0.71 14.44 4.92
C ILE A 46 -1.15 15.90 4.95
N SER A 47 -1.71 16.36 3.84
CA SER A 47 -2.20 17.74 3.72
C SER A 47 -3.33 18.03 4.71
N GLU A 48 -3.31 19.22 5.31
CA GLU A 48 -4.37 19.66 6.23
C GLU A 48 -5.76 19.56 5.59
N GLY A 49 -6.76 19.18 6.40
CA GLY A 49 -8.14 19.02 5.95
C GLY A 49 -8.42 17.74 5.16
N GLN A 50 -7.40 16.93 4.85
CA GLN A 50 -7.64 15.61 4.28
C GLN A 50 -7.93 14.57 5.36
N ASN A 51 -8.80 13.61 5.03
CA ASN A 51 -9.09 12.46 5.86
C ASN A 51 -8.57 11.19 5.16
N PRO A 52 -7.40 10.66 5.54
CA PRO A 52 -6.79 9.53 4.84
C PRO A 52 -7.60 8.23 4.91
N HIS A 53 -8.48 8.12 5.90
CA HIS A 53 -9.38 6.97 6.03
C HIS A 53 -10.44 6.91 4.92
N THR A 54 -10.65 7.99 4.16
CA THR A 54 -11.62 8.02 3.05
C THR A 54 -11.00 7.71 1.69
N TRP A 55 -9.67 7.54 1.59
CA TRP A 55 -8.99 7.33 0.31
C TRP A 55 -9.12 5.91 -0.25
N GLY A 56 -9.68 4.97 0.53
CA GLY A 56 -9.97 3.62 0.07
C GLY A 56 -8.77 2.65 0.08
N ALA A 57 -7.74 2.93 0.87
CA ALA A 57 -6.62 2.01 1.03
C ALA A 57 -7.01 0.72 1.76
N ASP A 58 -6.26 -0.36 1.53
CA ASP A 58 -6.47 -1.66 2.21
C ASP A 58 -6.07 -1.63 3.69
N GLY A 59 -5.35 -0.59 4.12
CA GLY A 59 -4.98 -0.40 5.50
C GLY A 59 -4.27 0.93 5.74
N VAL A 60 -4.00 1.22 7.01
CA VAL A 60 -3.28 2.40 7.46
C VAL A 60 -2.17 1.99 8.42
N LEU A 61 -1.07 2.76 8.42
CA LEU A 61 0.08 2.58 9.29
C LEU A 61 0.32 3.89 10.05
N HIS A 62 0.31 3.83 11.38
CA HIS A 62 0.69 4.95 12.25
C HIS A 62 2.21 5.09 12.40
N ASP A 63 2.95 4.03 12.10
CA ASP A 63 4.41 3.98 12.12
C ASP A 63 4.91 2.89 11.17
N ILE A 64 6.10 3.07 10.58
CA ILE A 64 6.69 2.09 9.64
C ILE A 64 6.97 0.74 10.32
N GLY A 65 7.22 0.72 11.62
CA GLY A 65 7.40 -0.49 12.43
C GLY A 65 6.16 -1.38 12.51
N GLN A 66 4.98 -0.88 12.12
CA GLN A 66 3.76 -1.69 12.02
C GLN A 66 3.73 -2.56 10.75
N LEU A 67 4.53 -2.24 9.72
CA LEU A 67 4.52 -2.93 8.43
C LEU A 67 4.83 -4.44 8.53
N PRO A 68 5.86 -4.91 9.27
CA PRO A 68 6.12 -6.35 9.39
C PRO A 68 4.96 -7.12 10.02
N ALA A 69 4.31 -6.54 11.04
CA ALA A 69 3.15 -7.16 11.68
C ALA A 69 1.94 -7.20 10.74
N TRP A 70 1.73 -6.14 9.97
CA TRP A 70 0.67 -6.07 8.96
C TRP A 70 0.86 -7.12 7.85
N LEU A 71 2.08 -7.25 7.32
CA LEU A 71 2.43 -8.26 6.30
C LEU A 71 2.21 -9.69 6.81
N ARG A 72 2.59 -9.98 8.06
CA ARG A 72 2.34 -11.29 8.69
C ARG A 72 0.84 -11.61 8.78
N ARG A 73 0.01 -10.65 9.17
CA ARG A 73 -1.45 -10.84 9.23
C ARG A 73 -2.04 -11.11 7.85
N ARG A 74 -1.65 -10.35 6.83
CA ARG A 74 -2.08 -10.55 5.44
C ARG A 74 -1.72 -11.94 4.90
N ASN A 75 -0.50 -12.40 5.18
CA ASN A 75 -0.04 -13.71 4.71
C ASN A 75 -0.62 -14.86 5.54
N GLY A 76 -1.01 -14.61 6.79
CA GLY A 76 -1.67 -15.58 7.66
C GLY A 76 -3.14 -15.84 7.30
N THR A 77 -3.78 -14.97 6.51
CA THR A 77 -5.18 -15.12 6.09
C THR A 77 -5.36 -15.86 4.76
N GLY A 78 -4.35 -16.59 4.26
CA GLY A 78 -4.45 -17.29 2.98
C GLY A 78 -3.45 -18.43 2.76
N ARG A 79 -3.74 -19.60 3.34
CA ARG A 79 -3.41 -20.91 2.75
C ARG A 79 -4.35 -21.99 3.32
N PRO A 80 -5.46 -22.34 2.65
CA PRO A 80 -5.90 -23.73 2.72
C PRO A 80 -4.82 -24.58 2.04
N GLN A 81 -4.54 -25.75 2.62
CA GLN A 81 -3.77 -26.79 1.95
C GLN A 81 -4.49 -27.23 0.67
#